data_AF-A0A1H8MWF9-F1
#
_entry.id   AF-A0A1H8MWF9-F1
#
_cell.length_a   1.000
_cell.length_b   1.000
_cell.length_c   1.000
_cell.angle_alpha   90.00
_cell.angle_beta   90.00
_cell.angle_gamma   90.00
#
_symmetry.space_group_name_H-M   'P 1'
#
loop_
_entity.id
_entity.type
_entity.pdbx_description
1 polymer ?
#
loop_
_entity_poly.entity_id
_entity_poly.type
_entity_poly.pdbx_seq_one_letter_code
_entity_poly.pdbx_strand_id
1 'polypeptide(L)'
;MSFSVLDRRMMVEKETPMCISEQCSLLGIHRSGFYYVSQGESALNLELMGTIDRFFLEHPHTGVVSMCAYLCMTEGYVVNVKRIRRLMRLMGLMAVYPIKRLSIPDKGHRKYPYLLKDMVINRNNQVWETDIT
;
A
#
# COMPACT_ATOMS: atom_id res chain seq x y z
N MET A 1 -6.64 23.08 -21.70
CA MET A 1 -6.27 23.00 -20.27
C MET A 1 -7.13 21.91 -19.64
N SER A 2 -6.54 20.90 -19.00
CA SER A 2 -7.31 19.85 -18.31
C SER A 2 -7.51 20.24 -16.84
N PHE A 3 -8.74 20.60 -16.47
CA PHE A 3 -9.09 20.88 -15.07
C PHE A 3 -9.24 19.59 -14.27
N SER A 4 -8.74 19.57 -13.03
CA SER A 4 -8.91 18.42 -12.13
C SER A 4 -10.39 18.27 -11.74
N VAL A 5 -10.74 17.12 -11.15
CA VAL A 5 -12.12 16.88 -10.68
C VAL A 5 -12.47 17.82 -9.53
N LEU A 6 -11.51 18.20 -8.68
CA LEU A 6 -11.69 19.15 -7.59
C LEU A 6 -11.97 20.55 -8.14
N ASP A 7 -11.18 21.01 -9.10
CA ASP A 7 -11.37 22.34 -9.71
C ASP A 7 -12.75 22.45 -10.36
N ARG A 8 -13.18 21.40 -11.07
CA ARG A 8 -14.51 21.34 -11.69
C ARG A 8 -15.64 21.36 -10.65
N ARG A 9 -15.46 20.76 -9.47
CA ARG A 9 -16.47 20.86 -8.39
C ARG A 9 -16.57 22.28 -7.84
N MET A 10 -15.47 23.03 -7.79
CA MET A 10 -15.48 24.43 -7.33
C MET A 10 -16.18 25.39 -8.29
N MET A 11 -16.36 24.99 -9.56
CA MET A 11 -17.09 25.77 -10.57
C MET A 11 -18.63 25.66 -10.47
N VAL A 12 -19.15 24.79 -9.60
CA VAL A 12 -20.61 24.60 -9.42
C VAL A 12 -21.14 25.62 -8.42
N GLU A 13 -22.12 26.41 -8.84
CA GLU A 13 -22.73 27.47 -8.04
C GLU A 13 -24.16 27.10 -7.63
N LYS A 14 -24.50 27.31 -6.35
CA LYS A 14 -25.84 27.02 -5.81
C LYS A 14 -26.87 28.12 -6.10
N GLU A 15 -26.41 29.34 -6.29
CA GLU A 15 -27.26 30.53 -6.46
C GLU A 15 -27.35 30.94 -7.94
N THR A 16 -27.72 30.00 -8.80
CA THR A 16 -27.94 30.28 -10.23
C THR A 16 -29.30 29.75 -10.68
N PRO A 17 -29.86 30.27 -11.80
CA PRO A 17 -31.09 29.72 -12.39
C PRO A 17 -30.93 28.28 -12.89
N MET A 18 -29.70 27.81 -13.09
CA MET A 18 -29.39 26.48 -13.63
C MET A 18 -29.35 25.43 -12.52
N CYS A 19 -29.98 24.28 -12.77
CA CYS A 19 -30.00 23.19 -11.80
C CYS A 19 -28.57 22.64 -11.58
N ILE A 20 -28.23 22.27 -10.34
CA ILE A 20 -26.94 21.65 -9.99
C ILE A 20 -26.66 20.41 -10.85
N SER A 21 -27.69 19.64 -11.20
CA SER A 21 -27.56 18.47 -12.08
C SER A 21 -27.07 18.84 -13.48
N GLU A 22 -27.54 19.96 -14.04
CA GLU A 22 -27.16 20.45 -15.37
C GLU A 22 -25.74 21.00 -15.36
N GLN A 23 -25.38 21.78 -14.33
CA GLN A 23 -24.01 22.27 -14.13
C GLN A 23 -23.01 21.11 -14.01
N CYS A 24 -23.36 20.08 -13.22
CA CYS A 24 -22.53 18.88 -13.07
C CYS A 24 -22.37 18.12 -14.41
N SER A 25 -23.44 18.03 -15.20
CA SER A 25 -23.43 17.41 -16.53
C SER A 25 -22.51 18.17 -17.49
N LEU A 26 -22.62 19.50 -17.54
CA LEU A 26 -21.78 20.37 -18.37
C LEU A 26 -20.29 20.26 -18.02
N LEU A 27 -19.98 20.12 -16.73
CA LEU A 27 -18.62 19.99 -16.21
C LEU A 27 -18.08 18.54 -16.24
N GLY A 28 -18.92 17.56 -16.64
CA GLY A 28 -18.55 16.15 -16.70
C GLY A 28 -18.20 15.56 -15.33
N ILE A 29 -18.92 15.95 -14.28
CA ILE A 29 -18.76 15.44 -12.91
C ILE A 29 -20.06 14.83 -12.39
N HIS A 30 -19.94 13.82 -11.52
CA HIS A 30 -21.13 13.21 -10.90
C HIS A 30 -21.66 14.07 -9.76
N ARG A 31 -22.99 14.28 -9.71
CA ARG A 31 -23.66 15.10 -8.70
C ARG A 31 -23.37 14.66 -7.26
N SER A 32 -23.27 13.35 -6.99
CA SER A 32 -22.94 12.88 -5.63
C SER A 32 -21.56 13.33 -5.16
N GLY A 33 -20.61 13.50 -6.10
CA GLY A 33 -19.27 13.98 -5.79
C GLY A 33 -19.22 15.45 -5.36
N PHE A 34 -20.19 16.26 -5.82
CA PHE A 34 -20.32 17.66 -5.40
C PHE A 34 -20.77 17.77 -3.94
N TYR A 35 -21.72 16.93 -3.50
CA TYR A 35 -22.17 16.91 -2.11
C TYR A 35 -21.26 16.13 -1.17
N TYR A 36 -20.35 15.32 -1.70
CA TYR A 36 -19.44 14.53 -0.90
C TYR A 36 -18.41 15.44 -0.20
N VAL A 37 -18.46 15.46 1.13
CA VAL A 37 -17.42 16.05 1.98
C VAL A 37 -16.62 14.91 2.58
N SER A 38 -15.30 14.91 2.36
CA SER A 38 -14.42 13.91 2.97
C SER A 38 -14.48 14.06 4.49
N GLN A 39 -14.82 12.98 5.19
CA GLN A 39 -14.63 12.93 6.63
C GLN A 39 -13.16 12.65 6.94
N GLY A 40 -12.60 13.41 7.87
CA GLY A 40 -11.26 13.18 8.38
C GLY A 40 -11.17 11.89 9.20
N GLU A 41 -10.03 11.70 9.86
CA GLU A 41 -9.83 10.58 10.76
C GLU A 41 -10.55 10.80 12.09
N SER A 42 -11.01 9.70 12.71
CA SER A 42 -11.62 9.76 14.04
C SER A 42 -10.58 10.15 15.10
N ALA A 43 -11.04 10.72 16.23
CA ALA A 43 -10.16 11.09 17.35
C ALA A 43 -9.30 9.91 17.83
N LEU A 44 -9.89 8.73 17.96
CA LEU A 44 -9.16 7.50 18.30
C LEU A 44 -8.09 7.14 17.25
N ASN A 45 -8.37 7.33 15.96
CA ASN A 45 -7.37 7.05 14.94
C ASN A 45 -6.21 8.03 15.00
N LEU A 46 -6.47 9.32 15.28
CA LEU A 46 -5.42 10.32 15.47
C LEU A 46 -4.53 10.00 16.68
N GLU A 47 -5.13 9.57 17.78
CA GLU A 47 -4.41 9.10 18.97
C GLU A 47 -3.53 7.89 18.63
N LEU A 48 -4.10 6.86 17.99
CA LEU A 48 -3.36 5.69 17.54
C LEU A 48 -2.23 6.06 16.58
N MET A 49 -2.47 6.96 15.64
CA MET A 49 -1.44 7.45 14.71
C MET A 49 -0.28 8.13 15.47
N GLY A 50 -0.57 8.93 16.50
CA GLY A 50 0.45 9.55 17.34
C GLY A 50 1.28 8.53 18.13
N THR A 51 0.65 7.50 18.69
CA THR A 51 1.35 6.41 19.40
C THR A 51 2.18 5.55 18.45
N ILE A 52 1.64 5.23 17.27
CA ILE A 52 2.36 4.51 16.19
C ILE A 52 3.60 5.30 15.77
N ASP A 53 3.48 6.61 15.55
CA ASP A 53 4.59 7.45 15.10
C ASP A 53 5.74 7.44 16.11
N ARG A 54 5.43 7.67 17.39
CA ARG A 54 6.40 7.63 18.49
C ARG A 54 7.12 6.29 18.58
N PHE A 55 6.37 5.19 18.54
CA PHE A 55 6.95 3.85 18.62
C PHE A 55 7.81 3.53 17.38
N PHE A 56 7.36 3.94 16.20
CA PHE A 56 8.06 3.67 14.95
C PHE A 56 9.38 4.44 14.84
N LEU A 57 9.46 5.66 15.39
CA LEU A 57 10.71 6.43 15.46
C LEU A 57 11.80 5.70 16.25
N GLU A 58 11.43 5.02 17.32
CA GLU A 58 12.36 4.21 18.12
C GLU A 58 12.62 2.83 17.48
N HIS A 59 11.62 2.26 16.80
CA HIS A 59 11.65 0.90 16.25
C HIS A 59 11.28 0.86 14.76
N PRO A 60 12.12 1.40 13.86
CA PRO A 60 11.80 1.56 12.43
C PRO A 60 11.67 0.23 11.66
N HIS A 61 12.04 -0.89 12.28
CA HIS A 61 11.91 -2.24 11.74
C HIS A 61 10.53 -2.86 12.02
N THR A 62 9.65 -2.16 12.76
CA THR A 62 8.37 -2.70 13.20
C THR A 62 7.35 -2.78 12.07
N GLY A 63 6.89 -3.99 11.79
CA GLY A 63 5.80 -4.25 10.85
C GLY A 63 4.41 -4.11 11.47
N VAL A 64 3.37 -4.20 10.63
CA VAL A 64 1.97 -4.04 11.02
C VAL A 64 1.54 -5.00 12.15
N VAL A 65 1.99 -6.26 12.09
CA VAL A 65 1.60 -7.28 13.08
C VAL A 65 2.21 -6.96 14.44
N SER A 66 3.51 -6.66 14.47
CA SER A 66 4.23 -6.27 15.69
C SER A 66 3.68 -4.96 16.27
N MET A 67 3.39 -3.97 15.42
CA MET A 67 2.77 -2.71 15.85
C MET A 67 1.39 -2.95 16.47
N CYS A 68 0.57 -3.82 15.86
CA CYS A 68 -0.72 -4.19 16.43
C CYS A 68 -0.58 -4.91 17.77
N ALA A 69 0.42 -5.79 17.91
CA ALA A 69 0.69 -6.48 19.17
C ALA A 69 1.13 -5.51 20.26
N TYR A 70 2.04 -4.58 19.95
CA TYR A 70 2.46 -3.50 20.87
C TYR A 70 1.26 -2.66 21.34
N LEU A 71 0.43 -2.18 20.42
CA LEU A 71 -0.75 -1.38 20.76
C LEU A 71 -1.74 -2.16 21.64
N CYS A 72 -1.91 -3.46 21.41
CA CYS A 72 -2.83 -4.27 22.21
C CYS A 72 -2.26 -4.68 23.57
N MET A 73 -1.00 -5.08 23.63
CA MET A 73 -0.40 -5.71 24.81
C MET A 73 0.28 -4.72 25.74
N THR A 74 0.85 -3.64 25.20
CA THR A 74 1.59 -2.65 25.96
C THR A 74 0.75 -1.41 26.23
N GLU A 75 0.08 -0.89 25.20
CA GLU A 75 -0.73 0.33 25.32
C GLU A 75 -2.20 0.04 25.68
N GLY A 76 -2.62 -1.23 25.67
CA GLY A 76 -3.95 -1.66 26.12
C GLY A 76 -5.11 -1.38 25.15
N TYR A 77 -4.84 -1.03 23.89
CA TYR A 77 -5.89 -0.76 22.90
C TYR A 77 -6.51 -2.05 22.35
N VAL A 78 -7.83 -2.04 22.12
CA VAL A 78 -8.51 -3.14 21.41
C VAL A 78 -8.60 -2.81 19.92
N VAL A 79 -7.54 -3.15 19.18
CA VAL A 79 -7.40 -2.81 17.75
C VAL A 79 -7.13 -4.03 16.88
N ASN A 80 -7.57 -3.96 15.62
CA ASN A 80 -7.37 -5.02 14.63
C ASN A 80 -6.22 -4.68 13.67
N VAL A 81 -5.44 -5.70 13.28
CA VAL A 81 -4.37 -5.63 12.29
C VAL A 81 -4.79 -4.90 11.00
N LYS A 82 -6.02 -5.11 10.50
CA LYS A 82 -6.52 -4.43 9.29
C LYS A 82 -6.59 -2.90 9.47
N ARG A 83 -6.99 -2.44 10.66
CA ARG A 83 -7.05 -1.01 11.00
C ARG A 83 -5.64 -0.42 11.06
N ILE A 84 -4.73 -1.06 11.80
CA ILE A 84 -3.34 -0.61 11.94
C ILE A 84 -2.64 -0.56 10.58
N ARG A 85 -2.87 -1.56 9.71
CA ARG A 85 -2.36 -1.56 8.33
C ARG A 85 -2.80 -0.32 7.55
N ARG A 86 -4.07 0.06 7.65
CA ARG A 86 -4.62 1.24 6.97
C ARG A 86 -3.95 2.51 7.51
N LEU A 87 -3.86 2.66 8.83
CA LEU A 87 -3.26 3.84 9.46
C LEU A 87 -1.78 3.99 9.09
N MET A 88 -0.97 2.92 9.20
CA MET A 88 0.44 2.96 8.79
C MET A 88 0.61 3.33 7.33
N ARG A 89 -0.25 2.85 6.42
CA ARG A 89 -0.22 3.23 5.00
C ARG A 89 -0.57 4.69 4.78
N LEU A 90 -1.57 5.23 5.49
CA LEU A 90 -1.94 6.64 5.43
C LEU A 90 -0.80 7.54 5.90
N MET A 91 -0.06 7.08 6.92
CA MET A 91 1.13 7.77 7.44
C MET A 91 2.39 7.57 6.58
N GLY A 92 2.35 6.68 5.58
CA GLY A 92 3.53 6.35 4.76
C GLY A 92 4.59 5.52 5.49
N LEU A 93 4.24 4.89 6.62
CA LEU A 93 5.16 4.08 7.42
C LEU A 93 5.28 2.66 6.86
N MET A 94 6.52 2.22 6.65
CA MET A 94 6.85 0.86 6.23
C MET A 94 8.06 0.37 7.00
N ALA A 95 7.98 -0.87 7.51
CA ALA A 95 9.08 -1.50 8.21
C ALA A 95 10.36 -1.50 7.35
N VAL A 96 11.43 -0.94 7.90
CA VAL A 96 12.74 -0.88 7.27
C VAL A 96 13.55 -2.08 7.73
N TYR A 97 13.83 -2.99 6.81
CA TYR A 97 14.68 -4.16 7.08
C TYR A 97 15.69 -4.37 5.93
N PRO A 98 16.86 -4.97 6.21
CA PRO A 98 17.82 -5.32 5.17
C PRO A 98 17.20 -6.31 4.17
N ILE A 99 17.21 -5.96 2.89
CA ILE A 99 16.81 -6.88 1.83
C ILE A 99 17.97 -7.86 1.58
N LYS A 100 17.65 -9.17 1.51
CA LYS A 100 18.64 -10.20 1.15
C LYS A 100 19.18 -9.92 -0.25
N ARG A 101 20.51 -9.86 -0.40
CA ARG A 101 21.16 -9.72 -1.71
C ARG A 101 21.20 -11.06 -2.46
N LEU A 102 20.05 -11.50 -2.98
CA LEU A 102 19.91 -12.80 -3.66
C LEU A 102 20.82 -12.95 -4.89
N SER A 103 21.20 -11.83 -5.52
CA SER A 103 22.09 -11.82 -6.69
C SER A 103 23.57 -11.99 -6.35
N ILE A 104 23.95 -11.86 -5.07
CA ILE A 104 25.34 -12.04 -4.64
C ILE A 104 25.44 -13.44 -4.05
N PRO A 105 26.09 -14.39 -4.75
CA PRO A 105 26.34 -15.71 -4.20
C PRO A 105 27.25 -15.59 -2.98
N ASP A 106 26.97 -16.39 -1.95
CA ASP A 106 27.86 -16.52 -0.81
C ASP A 106 29.25 -17.01 -1.26
N LYS A 107 30.32 -16.57 -0.59
CA LYS A 107 31.70 -16.90 -0.99
C LYS A 107 31.99 -18.40 -0.92
N GLY A 108 31.29 -19.13 -0.04
CA GLY A 108 31.40 -20.58 0.08
C GLY A 108 30.55 -21.37 -0.93
N HIS A 109 29.62 -20.72 -1.63
CA HIS A 109 28.73 -21.41 -2.56
C HIS A 109 29.40 -21.67 -3.90
N ARG A 110 29.62 -22.95 -4.21
CA ARG A 110 30.14 -23.39 -5.50
C ARG A 110 29.13 -23.08 -6.60
N LYS A 111 29.58 -22.36 -7.64
CA LYS A 111 28.79 -22.15 -8.86
C LYS A 111 28.80 -23.42 -9.70
N TYR A 112 27.63 -23.98 -9.97
CA TYR A 112 27.48 -25.11 -10.88
C TYR A 112 27.20 -24.60 -12.30
N PRO A 113 27.96 -25.03 -13.32
CA PRO A 113 27.65 -24.68 -14.70
C PRO A 113 26.31 -25.32 -15.11
N TYR A 114 25.56 -24.63 -15.96
CA TYR A 114 24.35 -25.19 -16.55
C TYR A 114 24.74 -26.23 -17.61
N LEU A 115 24.75 -27.51 -17.22
CA LEU A 115 25.28 -28.61 -18.03
C LEU A 115 24.46 -28.90 -19.30
N LEU A 116 23.24 -28.36 -19.41
CA LEU A 116 22.35 -28.55 -20.55
C LEU A 116 22.55 -27.52 -21.67
N LYS A 117 23.38 -26.48 -21.47
CA LYS A 117 23.48 -25.32 -22.37
C LYS A 117 23.78 -25.68 -23.83
N ASP A 118 24.63 -26.68 -24.06
CA ASP A 118 25.11 -27.08 -25.40
C ASP A 118 24.78 -28.55 -25.70
N MET A 119 23.83 -29.13 -24.96
CA MET A 119 23.46 -30.54 -25.08
C MET A 119 22.36 -30.74 -26.12
N VAL A 120 22.63 -31.53 -27.16
CA VAL A 120 21.61 -31.96 -28.12
C VAL A 120 20.77 -33.08 -27.50
N ILE A 121 19.48 -32.83 -27.34
CA ILE A 121 18.50 -33.78 -26.81
C ILE A 121 17.84 -34.51 -27.99
N ASN A 122 18.21 -35.78 -28.22
CA ASN A 122 17.77 -36.55 -29.39
C ASN A 122 17.08 -37.89 -29.05
N ARG A 123 16.88 -38.21 -27.76
CA ARG A 123 16.14 -39.39 -27.33
C ARG A 123 15.22 -39.11 -26.14
N ASN A 124 14.17 -39.90 -26.03
CA ASN A 124 13.27 -39.85 -24.88
C ASN A 124 14.03 -40.17 -23.58
N ASN A 125 13.63 -39.55 -22.47
CA ASN A 125 14.25 -39.70 -21.13
C ASN A 125 15.73 -39.28 -21.05
N GLN A 126 16.16 -38.32 -21.87
CA GLN A 126 17.54 -37.80 -21.84
C GLN A 126 17.72 -36.58 -20.91
N VAL A 127 16.68 -35.78 -20.71
CA VAL A 127 16.67 -34.61 -19.81
C VAL A 127 15.36 -34.58 -19.05
N TRP A 128 15.43 -34.29 -17.75
CA TRP A 128 14.27 -34.13 -16.87
C TRP A 128 14.30 -32.73 -16.27
N GLU A 129 13.14 -32.07 -16.28
CA GLU A 129 12.92 -30.77 -15.65
C GLU A 129 11.93 -30.96 -14.49
N THR A 130 12.11 -30.15 -13.44
CA THR A 130 11.17 -30.10 -12.32
C THR A 130 10.88 -28.63 -12.06
N ASP A 131 9.61 -28.27 -12.19
CA ASP A 131 9.13 -26.93 -11.85
C ASP A 131 8.84 -26.87 -10.34
N ILE A 132 9.32 -25.82 -9.69
CA ILE A 132 9.11 -25.57 -8.26
C ILE A 132 8.40 -24.23 -8.12
N THR A 133 7.09 -24.28 -7.87
CA THR A 133 6.25 -23.12 -7.53
C THR A 133 6.41 -22.65 -6.08
#